data_AF-A0A7J2ZBN9-F1
#
_entry.id   AF-A0A7J2ZBN9-F1
#
_cell.length_a   1.000
_cell.length_b   1.000
_cell.length_c   1.000
_cell.angle_alpha   90.00
_cell.angle_beta   90.00
_cell.angle_gamma   90.00
#
_symmetry.space_group_name_H-M   'P 1'
#
loop_
_entity.id
_entity.type
_entity.pdbx_description
1 polymer ?
#
loop_
_entity_poly.entity_id
_entity_poly.type
_entity_poly.pdbx_seq_one_letter_code
_entity_poly.pdbx_strand_id
1 'polypeptide(L)' 'MKPLSKRFYERDPATVARELLGKTLVRRLNHQTLSGKIVETEAYYGENDPASK' A
#
# COMPACT_ATOMS: atom_id res chain seq x y z
N MET A 1 6.42 -5.16 14.64
CA MET A 1 5.62 -4.30 13.74
C MET A 1 4.18 -4.74 13.77
N LYS A 2 3.23 -3.81 13.89
CA LYS A 2 1.80 -4.11 13.80
C LYS A 2 1.32 -3.83 12.37
N PRO A 3 0.53 -4.72 11.75
CA PRO A 3 -0.14 -4.42 10.49
C PRO A 3 -0.96 -3.14 10.60
N LEU A 4 -1.03 -2.37 9.51
CA LEU A 4 -1.95 -1.24 9.44
C LEU A 4 -3.39 -1.77 9.51
N SER A 5 -4.29 -1.01 10.14
CA SER A 5 -5.67 -1.43 10.31
C SER A 5 -6.43 -1.37 8.98
N LYS A 6 -7.56 -2.09 8.87
CA LYS A 6 -8.44 -2.01 7.69
C LYS A 6 -8.84 -0.57 7.35
N ARG A 7 -9.13 0.24 8.39
CA ARG A 7 -9.49 1.66 8.27
C ARG A 7 -8.41 2.52 7.62
N PHE A 8 -7.14 2.12 7.66
CA PHE A 8 -6.07 2.82 6.93
C PHE A 8 -6.28 2.71 5.41
N TYR A 9 -6.74 1.54 4.94
CA TYR A 9 -6.92 1.24 3.52
C TYR A 9 -8.29 1.66 2.98
N GLU A 10 -9.32 1.72 3.83
CA GLU A 10 -10.69 2.16 3.47
C GLU A 10 -10.81 3.69 3.40
N ARG A 11 -9.96 4.33 2.61
CA ARG A 11 -9.93 5.78 2.38
C ARG A 11 -9.73 6.08 0.90
N ASP A 12 -9.77 7.36 0.55
CA ASP A 12 -9.45 7.83 -0.80
C ASP A 12 -8.07 7.29 -1.28
N PRO A 13 -7.98 6.70 -2.49
CA PRO A 13 -6.75 6.09 -3.02
C PRO A 13 -5.53 7.03 -3.02
N ALA A 14 -5.69 8.31 -3.39
CA ALA A 14 -4.58 9.26 -3.41
C ALA A 14 -4.06 9.60 -2.00
N THR A 15 -4.94 9.55 -1.00
CA THR A 15 -4.55 9.67 0.41
C THR A 15 -3.77 8.45 0.87
N VAL A 16 -4.26 7.25 0.55
CA VAL A 16 -3.59 5.99 0.91
C VAL A 16 -2.21 5.88 0.26
N ALA A 17 -2.09 6.18 -1.04
CA ALA A 17 -0.83 6.13 -1.79
C ALA A 17 0.24 7.02 -1.13
N ARG A 18 -0.07 8.29 -0.89
CA ARG A 18 0.86 9.23 -0.23
C ARG A 18 1.29 8.75 1.16
N GLU A 19 0.37 8.23 1.96
CA GLU A 19 0.68 7.79 3.32
C GLU A 19 1.35 6.41 3.40
N LEU A 20 1.28 5.62 2.33
CA LEU A 20 2.02 4.36 2.20
C LEU A 20 3.52 4.60 2.02
N LEU A 21 3.94 5.75 1.48
CA LEU A 21 5.36 6.10 1.37
C LEU A 21 6.04 6.05 2.74
N GLY A 22 7.20 5.40 2.77
CA GLY A 22 7.98 5.17 4.00
C GLY A 22 7.47 4.03 4.88
N LYS A 23 6.30 3.44 4.62
CA LYS A 23 5.83 2.23 5.32
C LYS A 23 6.64 1.01 4.89
N THR A 24 6.60 -0.04 5.72
CA THR A 24 7.30 -1.30 5.45
C THR A 24 6.33 -2.36 4.96
N LEU A 25 6.54 -2.86 3.74
CA LEU A 25 5.89 -4.07 3.27
C LEU A 25 6.64 -5.28 3.82
N VAL A 26 5.88 -6.26 4.35
CA VAL A 26 6.44 -7.42 5.04
C VAL A 26 5.87 -8.68 4.43
N ARG A 27 6.75 -9.61 4.04
CA ARG A 27 6.38 -10.93 3.55
C ARG A 27 7.02 -12.00 4.44
N ARG A 28 6.19 -12.81 5.11
CA ARG A 28 6.64 -13.97 5.90
C ARG A 28 6.57 -15.23 5.04
N LEU A 29 7.69 -15.92 4.88
CA LEU A 29 7.84 -17.17 4.13
C LEU A 29 8.41 -18.23 5.07
N ASN A 30 7.60 -19.15 5.59
CA ASN A 30 8.03 -20.20 6.53
C ASN A 30 9.02 -19.66 7.60
N HIS A 31 10.31 -19.92 7.44
CA HIS A 31 11.39 -19.54 8.36
C HIS A 31 12.08 -18.19 8.05
N GLN A 32 11.64 -17.46 7.02
CA GLN A 32 12.23 -16.19 6.59
C GLN A 32 11.19 -15.06 6.63
N THR A 33 11.65 -13.86 6.98
CA THR A 33 10.89 -12.62 6.81
C THR A 33 11.63 -11.72 5.83
N LEU A 34 10.96 -11.38 4.74
CA LEU A 34 11.38 -10.36 3.78
C LEU A 34 10.69 -9.05 4.13
N SER A 35 11.40 -7.93 3.98
CA SER A 35 10.83 -6.60 4.17
C SER A 35 11.43 -5.57 3.24
N GLY A 36 10.62 -4.62 2.80
CA GLY A 36 11.05 -3.47 2.00
C GLY A 36 10.33 -2.20 2.41
N LYS A 37 10.99 -1.06 2.29
CA LYS A 37 10.35 0.26 2.44
C LYS A 37 9.66 0.62 1.13
N ILE A 38 8.41 1.06 1.22
CA ILE A 38 7.69 1.60 0.07
C ILE A 38 8.29 2.98 -0.24
N VAL A 39 8.85 3.12 -1.43
CA VAL A 39 9.50 4.36 -1.91
C VAL A 39 8.71 5.05 -3.01
N GLU A 40 7.76 4.34 -3.62
CA GLU A 40 6.95 4.81 -4.73
C GLU A 40 5.56 4.16 -4.66
N THR A 41 4.54 4.91 -5.09
CA THR A 41 3.13 4.47 -5.11
C THR A 41 2.37 5.26 -6.18
N GLU A 42 1.38 4.62 -6.79
CA GLU A 42 0.42 5.25 -7.69
C GLU A 42 -1.00 5.09 -7.15
N ALA A 43 -1.87 6.06 -7.44
CA ALA A 43 -3.27 6.03 -7.06
C ALA A 43 -4.12 5.92 -8.33
N TYR A 44 -5.03 4.96 -8.33
CA TYR A 44 -5.90 4.63 -9.45
C TYR A 44 -7.35 4.69 -8.98
N TYR A 45 -8.23 5.24 -9.82
CA TYR A 45 -9.64 5.49 -9.47
C TYR A 45 -10.63 4.55 -10.18
N GLY A 46 -10.15 3.46 -10.77
CA GLY A 46 -11.00 2.44 -11.38
C GLY A 46 -11.70 2.98 -12.63
N GLU A 47 -13.00 2.76 -12.76
CA GLU A 47 -13.73 3.03 -14.02
C GLU A 47 -13.63 4.48 -14.53
N ASN A 48 -13.44 5.46 -13.62
CA ASN A 48 -13.33 6.89 -13.94
C ASN A 48 -11.91 7.33 -14.31
N ASP A 49 -10.94 6.42 -14.21
CA ASP A 49 -9.55 6.65 -14.54
C ASP A 49 -9.18 5.81 -15.77
N PRO A 50 -8.96 6.43 -16.93
CA PRO A 50 -8.60 5.71 -18.15
C PRO A 50 -7.33 4.85 -18.00
N ALA A 51 -6.43 5.20 -17.09
CA ALA A 51 -5.20 4.44 -16.82
C ALA A 51 -5.44 3.21 -15.91
N SER A 52 -6.63 3.07 -15.33
CA SER A 52 -7.04 1.91 -14.53
C SER A 52 -7.62 0.75 -15.36
N LYS A 53 -7.65 0.86 -16.70
CA LYS A 53 -8.19 -0.15 -17.62
C LYS A 53 -7.10 -0.94 -18.33
#